data_AF-A0A7X7U3U3-F1
#
_entry.id   AF-A0A7X7U3U3-F1
#
_cell.length_a   1.000
_cell.length_b   1.000
_cell.length_c   1.000
_cell.angle_alpha   90.00
_cell.angle_beta   90.00
_cell.angle_gamma   90.00
#
_symmetry.space_group_name_H-M   'P 1'
#
loop_
_entity.id
_entity.type
_entity.pdbx_description
1 polymer ?
#
loop_
_entity_poly.entity_id
_entity_poly.type
_entity_poly.pdbx_seq_one_letter_code
_entity_poly.pdbx_strand_id
1 'polypeptide(L)'
;MSLLPTMILYLSVGCGEWYLALRRTLACARGEKTLLVCIVFVENLLGLWVLSNFIRTNNWFLAFSYSAGAAAGALIVAMKDDKAPRQVPAEPRIDRPDAVIAPTSIR
;
A
#
# COMPACT_ATOMS: atom_id res chain seq x y z
N MET A 1 -5.95 28.81 -11.49
CA MET A 1 -6.84 27.66 -11.77
C MET A 1 -7.94 27.66 -10.72
N SER A 2 -9.17 27.33 -11.10
CA SER A 2 -10.30 27.25 -10.16
C SER A 2 -10.00 26.26 -9.03
N LEU A 3 -10.59 26.50 -7.85
CA LEU A 3 -10.26 25.77 -6.62
C LEU A 3 -10.69 24.28 -6.70
N LEU A 4 -11.86 24.01 -7.28
CA LEU A 4 -12.42 22.66 -7.47
C LEU A 4 -11.54 21.70 -8.30
N PRO A 5 -11.10 22.02 -9.53
CA PRO A 5 -10.24 21.12 -10.30
C PRO A 5 -8.89 20.88 -9.62
N THR A 6 -8.38 21.87 -8.89
CA THR A 6 -7.18 21.70 -8.06
C THR A 6 -7.43 20.64 -6.98
N MET A 7 -8.53 20.73 -6.23
CA MET A 7 -8.85 19.74 -5.19
C MET A 7 -9.00 18.32 -5.75
N ILE A 8 -9.68 18.16 -6.90
CA ILE A 8 -9.86 16.86 -7.55
C ILE A 8 -8.52 16.28 -8.01
N LEU A 9 -7.61 17.11 -8.54
CA LEU A 9 -6.27 16.68 -8.92
C LEU A 9 -5.49 16.15 -7.72
N TYR A 10 -5.47 16.88 -6.60
CA TYR A 10 -4.76 16.43 -5.39
C TYR A 10 -5.39 15.20 -4.73
N LEU A 11 -6.71 15.08 -4.78
CA LEU A 11 -7.42 13.87 -4.33
C LEU A 11 -6.99 12.66 -5.17
N SER A 12 -6.90 12.83 -6.49
CA SER A 12 -6.49 11.79 -7.44
C SER A 12 -5.01 11.42 -7.27
N VAL A 13 -4.16 12.41 -7.02
CA VAL A 13 -2.72 12.23 -6.73
C VAL A 13 -2.54 11.45 -5.42
N GLY A 14 -3.23 11.81 -4.34
CA GLY A 14 -3.19 11.08 -3.08
C GLY A 14 -3.68 9.62 -3.22
N CYS A 15 -4.74 9.40 -3.99
CA CYS A 15 -5.23 8.05 -4.32
C CYS A 15 -4.20 7.25 -5.14
N GLY A 16 -3.55 7.90 -6.12
CA GLY A 16 -2.50 7.30 -6.94
C GLY A 16 -1.27 6.89 -6.13
N GLU A 17 -0.83 7.73 -5.18
CA GLU A 17 0.29 7.41 -4.29
C GLU A 17 -0.03 6.26 -3.35
N TRP A 18 -1.24 6.21 -2.80
CA TRP A 18 -1.70 5.06 -2.03
C TRP A 18 -1.68 3.77 -2.87
N TYR A 19 -2.12 3.83 -4.13
CA TYR A 19 -2.09 2.68 -5.03
C TYR A 19 -0.66 2.23 -5.40
N LEU A 20 0.24 3.19 -5.61
CA LEU A 20 1.66 2.93 -5.85
C LEU A 20 2.31 2.27 -4.64
N ALA A 21 1.99 2.71 -3.42
CA ALA A 21 2.47 2.11 -2.19
C ALA A 21 2.00 0.64 -2.05
N LEU A 22 0.77 0.32 -2.46
CA LEU A 22 0.27 -1.06 -2.54
C LEU A 22 1.01 -1.90 -3.58
N ARG A 23 1.21 -1.36 -4.78
CA ARG A 23 1.99 -2.00 -5.85
C ARG A 23 3.43 -2.28 -5.41
N ARG A 24 4.04 -1.38 -4.63
CA ARG A 24 5.37 -1.57 -4.03
C ARG A 24 5.40 -2.77 -3.09
N THR A 25 4.43 -2.88 -2.18
CA THR A 25 4.32 -4.01 -1.24
C THR A 25 4.10 -5.33 -1.97
N LEU A 26 3.28 -5.34 -3.04
CA LEU A 26 3.09 -6.51 -3.89
C LEU A 26 4.35 -6.88 -4.69
N ALA A 27 5.11 -5.89 -5.19
CA ALA A 27 6.36 -6.13 -5.89
C ALA A 27 7.44 -6.71 -4.96
N CYS A 28 7.51 -6.24 -3.71
CA CYS A 28 8.32 -6.86 -2.65
C CYS A 28 7.94 -8.32 -2.43
N ALA A 29 6.64 -8.64 -2.35
CA ALA A 29 6.16 -10.00 -2.15
C ALA A 29 6.44 -10.91 -3.37
N ARG A 30 6.45 -10.38 -4.59
CA ARG A 30 6.74 -11.12 -5.83
C ARG A 30 8.22 -11.20 -6.19
N GLY A 31 9.09 -10.43 -5.53
CA GLY A 31 10.52 -10.37 -5.84
C GLY A 31 10.87 -9.65 -7.16
N GLU A 32 9.94 -8.89 -7.74
CA GLU A 32 10.14 -8.16 -9.00
C GLU A 32 10.94 -6.86 -8.76
N LYS A 33 12.27 -6.96 -8.88
CA LYS A 33 13.22 -5.86 -8.61
C LYS A 33 13.02 -4.63 -9.51
N THR A 34 12.71 -4.82 -10.80
CA THR A 34 12.57 -3.72 -11.76
C THR A 34 11.34 -2.85 -11.47
N LEU A 35 10.21 -3.49 -11.17
CA LEU A 35 8.97 -2.77 -10.82
C LEU A 35 9.14 -1.96 -9.54
N LEU A 36 9.83 -2.52 -8.55
CA LEU A 36 10.11 -1.84 -7.28
C LEU A 36 10.88 -0.53 -7.50
N VAL A 37 11.96 -0.55 -8.29
CA VAL A 37 12.77 0.64 -8.57
C VAL A 37 11.96 1.70 -9.32
N CYS A 38 11.21 1.31 -10.35
CA CYS A 38 10.36 2.23 -11.10
C CYS A 38 9.29 2.89 -10.22
N ILE A 39 8.64 2.12 -9.33
CA ILE A 39 7.61 2.64 -8.43
C ILE A 39 8.21 3.65 -7.44
N VAL A 40 9.33 3.31 -6.79
CA VAL A 40 9.99 4.21 -5.83
C VAL A 40 10.44 5.51 -6.48
N PHE A 41 10.91 5.45 -7.74
CA PHE A 41 11.30 6.64 -8.49
C PHE A 41 10.11 7.56 -8.78
N VAL A 42 8.99 6.98 -9.24
CA VAL A 42 7.74 7.71 -9.50
C VAL A 42 7.18 8.31 -8.20
N GLU A 43 7.17 7.56 -7.11
CA GLU A 43 6.73 8.00 -5.78
C GLU A 43 7.53 9.23 -5.30
N ASN A 44 8.86 9.20 -5.46
CA ASN A 44 9.71 10.35 -5.11
C ASN A 44 9.42 11.60 -5.96
N LEU A 45 9.23 11.44 -7.26
CA LEU A 45 8.90 12.56 -8.16
C LEU A 45 7.54 13.17 -7.83
N LEU A 46 6.53 12.34 -7.54
CA LEU A 46 5.20 12.77 -7.13
C LEU A 46 5.25 13.49 -5.78
N GLY A 47 5.93 12.93 -4.77
CA GLY A 47 6.10 13.56 -3.47
C GLY A 47 6.81 14.92 -3.56
N LEU A 48 7.88 15.02 -4.35
CA LEU A 48 8.57 16.29 -4.62
C LEU A 48 7.66 17.30 -5.33
N TRP A 49 6.85 16.85 -6.27
CA TRP A 49 5.91 17.71 -6.98
C TRP A 49 4.79 18.25 -6.07
N VAL A 50 4.23 17.39 -5.20
CA VAL A 50 3.24 17.79 -4.19
C VAL A 50 3.86 18.78 -3.20
N LEU A 51 5.07 18.50 -2.70
CA LEU A 51 5.78 19.38 -1.78
C LEU A 51 6.11 20.75 -2.42
N SER A 52 6.59 20.74 -3.66
CA SER A 52 6.89 21.97 -4.42
C SER A 52 5.65 22.84 -4.60
N ASN A 53 4.51 22.22 -4.94
CA ASN A 53 3.24 22.94 -5.01
C ASN A 53 2.74 23.42 -3.65
N PHE A 54 2.93 22.64 -2.59
CA PHE A 54 2.55 23.05 -1.24
C PHE A 54 3.32 24.30 -0.80
N ILE A 55 4.63 24.34 -1.04
CA ILE A 55 5.48 25.50 -0.72
C ILE A 55 5.10 26.72 -1.56
N ARG A 56 4.82 26.53 -2.86
CA ARG A 56 4.49 27.64 -3.77
C ARG A 56 3.10 28.24 -3.52
N THR A 57 2.15 27.43 -3.06
CA THR A 57 0.73 27.84 -2.91
C THR A 57 0.33 28.06 -1.45
N ASN A 58 1.12 27.58 -0.49
CA ASN A 58 0.90 27.61 0.98
C ASN A 58 -0.56 27.34 1.38
N ASN A 59 -1.19 26.38 0.72
CA ASN A 59 -2.61 26.13 0.87
C ASN A 59 -2.85 24.86 1.67
N TRP A 60 -3.32 25.03 2.91
CA TRP A 60 -3.62 23.94 3.83
C TRP A 60 -4.73 23.01 3.31
N PHE A 61 -5.66 23.52 2.51
CA PHE A 61 -6.70 22.70 1.86
C PHE A 61 -6.12 21.68 0.89
N LEU A 62 -4.94 21.96 0.32
CA LEU A 62 -4.23 21.08 -0.59
C LEU A 62 -3.71 19.84 0.13
N ALA A 63 -3.13 20.04 1.32
CA ALA A 63 -2.66 18.94 2.15
C ALA A 63 -3.84 18.07 2.64
N PHE A 64 -4.95 18.73 3.00
CA PHE A 64 -6.15 18.02 3.42
C PHE A 64 -6.76 17.18 2.29
N SER A 65 -6.88 17.73 1.07
CA SER A 65 -7.40 16.97 -0.09
C SER A 65 -6.46 15.85 -0.51
N TYR A 66 -5.14 16.06 -0.42
CA TYR A 66 -4.14 15.04 -0.68
C TYR A 66 -4.24 13.86 0.31
N SER A 67 -4.28 14.13 1.62
CA SER A 67 -4.49 13.08 2.64
C SER A 67 -5.86 12.41 2.53
N ALA A 68 -6.92 13.16 2.22
CA ALA A 68 -8.24 12.60 1.96
C ALA A 68 -8.24 11.68 0.74
N GLY A 69 -7.45 12.00 -0.30
CA GLY A 69 -7.27 11.16 -1.48
C GLY A 69 -6.63 9.81 -1.15
N ALA A 70 -5.61 9.80 -0.28
CA ALA A 70 -4.99 8.57 0.18
C ALA A 70 -5.96 7.70 1.01
N ALA A 71 -6.72 8.31 1.93
CA ALA A 71 -7.75 7.63 2.70
C ALA A 71 -8.88 7.08 1.82
N ALA A 72 -9.31 7.85 0.80
CA ALA A 72 -10.31 7.41 -0.18
C ALA A 72 -9.81 6.22 -1.00
N GLY A 73 -8.53 6.19 -1.38
CA GLY A 73 -7.91 5.03 -2.02
C GLY A 73 -8.05 3.76 -1.17
N ALA A 74 -7.72 3.86 0.12
CA ALA A 74 -7.91 2.78 1.09
C ALA A 74 -9.37 2.34 1.23
N LEU A 75 -10.28 3.30 1.35
CA LEU A 75 -11.70 3.04 1.52
C LEU A 75 -12.30 2.33 0.29
N ILE A 76 -11.96 2.76 -0.92
CA ILE A 76 -12.45 2.15 -2.17
C ILE A 76 -12.05 0.68 -2.27
N VAL A 77 -10.84 0.33 -1.84
CA VAL A 77 -10.40 -1.07 -1.84
C VAL A 77 -11.04 -1.88 -0.72
N ALA A 78 -11.18 -1.31 0.48
CA ALA A 78 -11.91 -1.96 1.57
C ALA A 78 -13.35 -2.30 1.17
N MET A 79 -14.06 -1.36 0.53
CA MET A 79 -15.43 -1.58 0.03
C MET A 79 -15.51 -2.61 -1.12
N LYS A 80 -14.42 -2.84 -1.87
CA LYS A 80 -14.36 -3.91 -2.88
C LYS A 80 -14.10 -5.29 -2.25
N ASP A 81 -13.49 -5.34 -1.07
CA ASP A 81 -13.13 -6.59 -0.38
C ASP A 81 -14.36 -7.33 0.18
N ASP A 82 -15.46 -6.62 0.45
CA ASP A 82 -16.76 -7.22 0.84
C ASP A 82 -17.35 -8.23 -0.18
N LYS A 83 -16.77 -8.34 -1.39
CA LYS A 83 -17.14 -9.34 -2.41
C LYS A 83 -16.18 -10.52 -2.55
N ALA A 84 -15.02 -10.52 -1.90
CA ALA A 84 -14.06 -11.62 -2.00
C ALA A 84 -14.12 -12.49 -0.73
N PRO A 85 -14.40 -13.80 -0.80
CA PRO A 85 -14.27 -14.65 0.37
C PRO A 85 -12.80 -14.63 0.81
N ARG A 86 -12.58 -14.14 2.03
CA ARG A 86 -11.32 -14.18 2.77
C ARG A 86 -10.70 -15.56 2.61
N GLN A 87 -9.64 -15.69 1.79
CA GLN A 87 -8.81 -16.89 1.82
C GLN A 87 -8.08 -16.87 3.16
N VAL A 88 -8.62 -17.64 4.11
CA VAL A 88 -7.92 -18.01 5.33
C VAL A 88 -6.60 -18.62 4.88
N PRO A 89 -5.43 -18.07 5.28
CA PRO A 89 -4.16 -18.72 5.01
C PRO A 89 -4.28 -20.13 5.55
N ALA A 90 -4.10 -21.14 4.69
CA ALA A 90 -4.10 -22.52 5.10
C ALA A 90 -3.13 -22.66 6.27
N GLU A 91 -3.68 -22.92 7.45
CA GLU A 91 -2.94 -23.29 8.64
C GLU A 91 -1.96 -24.40 8.23
N PRO A 92 -0.67 -24.32 8.59
CA PRO A 92 0.28 -25.37 8.24
C PRO A 92 -0.17 -26.64 8.97
N ARG A 93 -0.86 -27.52 8.23
CA ARG A 93 -1.25 -28.84 8.71
C ARG A 93 0.03 -29.59 9.05
N ILE A 94 0.36 -29.67 10.34
CA ILE A 94 1.38 -30.57 10.85
C ILE A 94 0.81 -31.99 10.75
N ASP A 95 0.84 -32.55 9.54
CA ASP A 95 0.69 -33.98 9.31
C ASP A 95 2.03 -34.64 9.64
N ARG A 96 2.26 -34.89 10.92
CA ARG A 96 3.15 -35.98 11.34
C ARG A 96 2.60 -36.62 12.63
N PRO A 97 1.78 -37.67 12.50
CA PRO A 97 1.81 -38.70 13.52
C PRO A 97 3.17 -39.41 13.41
N ASP A 98 3.66 -39.97 14.50
CA ASP A 98 4.82 -40.88 14.54
C ASP A 98 6.20 -40.23 14.67
N ALA A 99 6.46 -39.68 15.86
CA ALA A 99 7.77 -39.83 16.51
C ALA A 99 7.58 -39.90 18.03
N VAL A 100 6.82 -40.91 18.47
CA VAL A 100 7.07 -41.55 19.77
C VAL A 100 8.49 -42.10 19.69
N ILE A 101 9.40 -41.58 20.51
CA ILE A 101 10.38 -42.28 21.37
C ILE A 101 11.22 -41.17 22.04
N ALA A 102 10.81 -40.78 23.25
CA ALA A 102 11.76 -40.75 24.36
C ALA A 102 11.58 -42.10 25.06
N PRO A 103 12.64 -42.84 25.45
CA PRO A 103 13.44 -42.41 26.60
C PRO A 103 14.94 -42.84 26.58
N THR A 104 15.62 -42.48 27.67
CA THR A 104 16.78 -43.16 28.31
C THR A 104 18.20 -42.86 27.82
N SER A 105 18.92 -42.06 28.62
CA SER A 105 20.17 -42.40 29.34
C SER A 105 21.20 -43.28 28.63
N ILE A 106 22.45 -42.77 28.55
CA ILE A 106 23.80 -43.39 28.50
C ILE A 106 24.63 -42.40 27.64
N ARG A 107 25.64 -41.66 28.12
CA ARG A 107 26.77 -42.02 28.98
C ARG A 107 27.38 -40.76 29.59
#